data_AF-A0A3B4TK53-F1
#
_entry.id   AF-A0A3B4TK53-F1
#
_cell.length_a   1.000
_cell.length_b   1.000
_cell.length_c   1.000
_cell.angle_alpha   90.00
_cell.angle_beta   90.00
_cell.angle_gamma   90.00
#
_symmetry.space_group_name_H-M   'P 1'
#
loop_
_entity.id
_entity.type
_entity.pdbx_description
1 polymer ?
#
loop_
_entity_poly.entity_id
_entity_poly.type
_entity_poly.pdbx_seq_one_letter_code
_entity_poly.pdbx_strand_id
1 'polypeptide(L)'
;LLFFVSVSELRVVLLGNSWSERSSVGNLILGKTVFNKAPECCVKISGPVEEKKIVVINTPDLLDPNISEHKLTEFIQDCVRLSDPGPHVFLLVLQPEDFTEEQKLKLCRVLQLFSDRSFDHSLVLISTPREESSGLMENSPLKDMIVKCRYRYLTQKNLDRAELLTRLGQTAKENNGEHVCHERFEEPEETLPGDHQNPKQQRTTTSITDAVKAAGLHEFKQMTPQLSHCEKNPLSYSK
;
A
#
# COMPACT_ATOMS: atom_id res chain seq x y z
N LEU A 1 11.31 -21.99 -2.81
CA LEU A 1 10.10 -21.22 -2.47
C LEU A 1 10.21 -19.78 -2.94
N LEU A 2 11.27 -19.04 -2.59
CA LEU A 2 11.52 -17.69 -3.16
C LEU A 2 12.52 -17.67 -4.33
N PHE A 3 13.01 -18.83 -4.77
CA PHE A 3 14.05 -18.97 -5.81
C PHE A 3 13.79 -18.16 -7.10
N PHE A 4 12.55 -18.08 -7.59
CA PHE A 4 12.21 -17.43 -8.86
C PHE A 4 12.16 -15.89 -8.86
N VAL A 5 12.30 -15.25 -7.70
CA VAL A 5 12.33 -13.78 -7.59
C VAL A 5 13.79 -13.32 -7.55
N SER A 6 14.20 -12.36 -8.37
CA SER A 6 15.60 -11.88 -8.42
C SER A 6 16.08 -11.17 -7.15
N VAL A 7 15.17 -10.79 -6.24
CA VAL A 7 15.48 -10.06 -5.00
C VAL A 7 16.12 -10.96 -3.94
N SER A 8 17.07 -10.40 -3.18
CA SER A 8 17.69 -11.04 -2.01
C SER A 8 16.85 -10.90 -0.73
N GLU A 9 15.99 -9.88 -0.68
CA GLU A 9 15.06 -9.61 0.43
C GLU A 9 13.65 -9.38 -0.13
N LEU A 10 12.66 -10.13 0.35
CA LEU A 10 11.25 -9.85 0.11
C LEU A 10 10.67 -9.07 1.29
N ARG A 11 9.94 -7.98 1.02
CA ARG A 11 9.32 -7.11 2.05
C ARG A 11 7.80 -7.16 1.89
N VAL A 12 7.12 -7.61 2.94
CA VAL A 12 5.67 -7.85 2.96
C VAL A 12 5.05 -6.98 4.05
N VAL A 13 4.07 -6.16 3.69
CA VAL A 13 3.25 -5.39 4.64
C VAL A 13 1.93 -6.13 4.85
N LEU A 14 1.55 -6.33 6.12
CA LEU A 14 0.28 -6.95 6.48
C LEU A 14 -0.78 -5.88 6.70
N LEU A 15 -1.87 -5.94 5.93
CA LEU A 15 -3.06 -5.09 6.05
C LEU A 15 -4.29 -5.99 6.22
N GLY A 16 -5.37 -5.50 6.83
CA GLY A 16 -6.54 -6.32 7.09
C GLY A 16 -7.36 -5.92 8.32
N ASN A 17 -8.59 -6.45 8.38
CA ASN A 17 -9.60 -6.12 9.39
C ASN A 17 -9.55 -6.98 10.66
N SER A 18 -8.62 -7.94 10.75
CA SER A 18 -8.39 -8.72 11.96
C SER A 18 -6.91 -8.68 12.36
N TRP A 19 -6.63 -8.21 13.57
CA TRP A 19 -5.26 -8.22 14.12
C TRP A 19 -4.79 -9.65 14.43
N SER A 20 -5.70 -10.55 14.84
CA SER A 20 -5.35 -11.93 15.20
C SER A 20 -4.94 -12.72 13.96
N GLU A 21 -5.70 -12.57 12.87
CA GLU A 21 -5.39 -13.24 11.61
C GLU A 21 -4.10 -12.70 11.00
N ARG A 22 -3.91 -11.38 10.95
CA ARG A 22 -2.62 -10.78 10.52
C ARG A 22 -1.45 -11.29 11.34
N SER A 23 -1.59 -11.39 12.66
CA SER A 23 -0.52 -11.88 13.54
C SER A 23 -0.22 -13.36 13.32
N SER A 24 -1.28 -14.18 13.18
CA SER A 24 -1.19 -15.60 12.83
C SER A 24 -0.45 -15.82 11.50
N VAL A 25 -0.87 -15.11 10.45
CA VAL A 25 -0.27 -15.15 9.12
C VAL A 25 1.18 -14.64 9.13
N GLY A 26 1.47 -13.55 9.85
CA GLY A 26 2.85 -13.06 10.02
C GLY A 26 3.77 -14.07 10.70
N ASN A 27 3.26 -14.77 11.72
CA ASN A 27 3.97 -15.85 12.41
C ASN A 27 4.18 -17.07 11.50
N LEU A 28 3.18 -17.44 10.68
CA LEU A 28 3.28 -18.50 9.67
C LEU A 28 4.37 -18.19 8.63
N ILE A 29 4.38 -16.98 8.06
CA ILE A 29 5.42 -16.54 7.10
C ILE A 29 6.81 -16.67 7.73
N LEU A 30 6.99 -16.14 8.93
CA LEU A 30 8.27 -16.14 9.64
C LEU A 30 8.67 -17.51 10.20
N GLY A 31 7.74 -18.46 10.31
CA GLY A 31 7.97 -19.78 10.92
C GLY A 31 8.21 -19.73 12.44
N LYS A 32 7.75 -18.68 13.12
CA LYS A 32 7.97 -18.45 14.56
C LYS A 32 6.93 -17.50 15.15
N THR A 33 6.61 -17.69 16.44
CA THR A 33 5.59 -16.95 17.19
C THR A 33 6.14 -15.65 17.77
N VAL A 34 6.06 -14.55 17.02
CA VAL A 34 6.63 -13.23 17.35
C VAL A 34 5.59 -12.11 17.45
N PHE A 35 4.55 -12.14 16.65
CA PHE A 35 3.41 -11.22 16.74
C PHE A 35 2.42 -11.78 17.76
N ASN A 36 2.59 -11.38 19.02
CA ASN A 36 1.88 -11.95 20.18
C ASN A 36 0.95 -10.96 20.89
N LYS A 37 0.89 -9.71 20.41
CA LYS A 37 0.05 -8.61 20.90
C LYS A 37 -0.40 -7.77 19.73
N ALA A 38 -1.56 -7.11 19.86
CA ALA A 38 -2.01 -6.12 18.90
C ALA A 38 -0.96 -4.97 18.81
N PRO A 39 -0.49 -4.61 17.61
CA PRO A 39 0.52 -3.57 17.45
C PRO A 39 -0.08 -2.16 17.59
N GLU A 40 0.47 -1.34 18.48
CA GLU A 40 0.13 0.09 18.63
C GLU A 40 0.81 0.98 17.56
N CYS A 41 1.93 0.51 17.00
CA CYS A 41 2.68 1.10 15.90
C CYS A 41 3.17 0.01 14.94
N CYS A 42 3.72 0.35 13.77
CA CYS A 42 4.19 -0.65 12.81
C CYS A 42 5.39 -1.46 13.35
N VAL A 43 5.33 -2.80 13.26
CA VAL A 43 6.36 -3.71 13.78
C VAL A 43 7.03 -4.48 12.65
N LYS A 44 8.32 -4.21 12.44
CA LYS A 44 9.18 -4.89 11.43
C LYS A 44 9.91 -6.08 12.04
N ILE A 45 9.64 -7.29 11.57
CA ILE A 45 10.41 -8.50 11.92
C ILE A 45 11.01 -9.11 10.65
N SER A 46 12.22 -9.67 10.76
CA SER A 46 12.88 -10.41 9.68
C SER A 46 13.07 -11.90 10.03
N GLY A 47 13.16 -12.73 8.99
CA GLY A 47 13.54 -14.14 9.09
C GLY A 47 14.20 -14.65 7.81
N PRO A 48 15.00 -15.72 7.89
CA PRO A 48 15.52 -16.41 6.72
C PRO A 48 14.42 -17.23 6.04
N VAL A 49 14.44 -17.27 4.71
CA VAL A 49 13.66 -18.17 3.85
C VAL A 49 14.61 -18.70 2.79
N GLU A 50 15.05 -19.95 2.95
CA GLU A 50 16.09 -20.55 2.11
C GLU A 50 17.36 -19.68 2.17
N GLU A 51 17.96 -19.33 1.02
CA GLU A 51 19.13 -18.45 0.92
C GLU A 51 18.77 -16.95 0.92
N LYS A 52 17.49 -16.61 1.15
CA LYS A 52 16.94 -15.25 1.06
C LYS A 52 16.41 -14.77 2.40
N LYS A 53 16.14 -13.47 2.48
CA LYS A 53 15.51 -12.83 3.64
C LYS A 53 14.06 -12.51 3.33
N ILE A 54 13.18 -12.70 4.32
CA ILE A 54 11.85 -12.10 4.32
C ILE A 54 11.72 -11.11 5.47
N VAL A 55 11.09 -9.98 5.19
CA VAL A 55 10.71 -8.97 6.17
C VAL A 55 9.19 -8.88 6.17
N VAL A 56 8.61 -8.98 7.36
CA VAL A 56 7.18 -8.81 7.59
C VAL A 56 6.99 -7.57 8.44
N ILE A 57 6.22 -6.61 7.92
CA ILE A 57 5.80 -5.40 8.64
C ILE A 57 4.34 -5.62 9.02
N ASN A 58 4.08 -5.86 10.31
CA ASN A 58 2.72 -5.91 10.84
C ASN A 58 2.29 -4.48 11.21
N THR A 59 1.08 -4.08 10.82
CA THR A 59 0.56 -2.72 11.03
C THR A 59 -0.46 -2.68 12.17
N PRO A 60 -0.72 -1.52 12.79
CA PRO A 60 -1.90 -1.30 13.64
C PRO A 60 -3.21 -1.59 12.90
N ASP A 61 -4.35 -1.47 13.58
CA ASP A 61 -5.63 -1.51 12.86
C ASP A 61 -5.85 -0.20 12.09
N LEU A 62 -5.44 -0.19 10.82
CA LEU A 62 -5.64 0.94 9.91
C LEU A 62 -7.10 1.04 9.41
N LEU A 63 -7.94 0.05 9.72
CA LEU A 63 -9.33 -0.01 9.29
C LEU A 63 -10.33 0.35 10.41
N ASP A 64 -9.87 0.53 11.65
CA ASP A 64 -10.67 1.05 12.78
C ASP A 64 -11.38 2.36 12.38
N PRO A 65 -12.71 2.45 12.39
CA PRO A 65 -13.43 3.67 12.00
C PRO A 65 -13.07 4.88 12.87
N ASN A 66 -12.54 4.68 14.08
CA ASN A 66 -12.21 5.76 15.03
C ASN A 66 -10.81 6.37 14.81
N ILE A 67 -9.98 5.84 13.90
CA ILE A 67 -8.68 6.45 13.59
C ILE A 67 -8.87 7.76 12.81
N SER A 68 -8.20 8.83 13.25
CA SER A 68 -8.14 10.10 12.53
C SER A 68 -7.21 10.02 11.31
N GLU A 69 -7.49 10.83 10.27
CA GLU A 69 -6.65 10.89 9.06
C GLU A 69 -5.18 11.21 9.38
N HIS A 70 -4.90 12.12 10.33
CA HIS A 70 -3.53 12.39 10.80
C HIS A 70 -2.82 11.11 11.29
N LYS A 71 -3.47 10.37 12.19
CA LYS A 71 -2.91 9.14 12.77
C LYS A 71 -2.80 8.01 11.75
N LEU A 72 -3.71 7.97 10.77
CA LEU A 72 -3.62 7.07 9.62
C LEU A 72 -2.38 7.39 8.77
N THR A 73 -2.15 8.68 8.46
CA THR A 73 -0.97 9.16 7.74
C THR A 73 0.33 8.88 8.50
N GLU A 74 0.37 9.10 9.81
CA GLU A 74 1.52 8.74 10.67
C GLU A 74 1.86 7.25 10.56
N PHE A 75 0.87 6.35 10.66
CA PHE A 75 1.12 4.90 10.51
C PHE A 75 1.56 4.50 9.10
N ILE A 76 1.09 5.19 8.06
CA ILE A 76 1.54 4.95 6.69
C ILE A 76 3.00 5.41 6.55
N GLN A 77 3.37 6.60 7.03
CA GLN A 77 4.77 7.08 7.03
C GLN A 77 5.71 6.15 7.82
N ASP A 78 5.27 5.64 8.97
CA ASP A 78 5.99 4.62 9.75
C ASP A 78 6.19 3.33 8.93
N CYS A 79 5.14 2.87 8.25
CA CYS A 79 5.21 1.69 7.40
C CYS A 79 6.15 1.88 6.20
N VAL A 80 6.14 3.05 5.56
CA VAL A 80 7.09 3.44 4.50
C VAL A 80 8.52 3.38 5.01
N ARG A 81 8.81 4.05 6.14
CA ARG A 81 10.14 4.04 6.77
C ARG A 81 10.62 2.63 7.11
N LEU A 82 9.73 1.75 7.58
CA LEU A 82 10.07 0.37 7.91
C LEU A 82 10.16 -0.56 6.68
N SER A 83 9.51 -0.23 5.58
CA SER A 83 9.52 -1.02 4.34
C SER A 83 10.53 -0.53 3.30
N ASP A 84 11.30 0.54 3.57
CA ASP A 84 12.35 1.09 2.71
C ASP A 84 13.20 0.03 1.98
N PRO A 85 13.46 0.17 0.67
CA PRO A 85 13.02 1.26 -0.24
C PRO A 85 11.53 1.19 -0.68
N GLY A 86 10.75 0.25 -0.13
CA GLY A 86 9.33 0.09 -0.40
C GLY A 86 8.87 -1.37 -0.25
N PRO A 87 7.59 -1.65 0.02
CA PRO A 87 7.08 -3.02 0.08
C PRO A 87 7.05 -3.65 -1.31
N HIS A 88 7.41 -4.94 -1.41
CA HIS A 88 7.24 -5.71 -2.64
C HIS A 88 5.83 -6.28 -2.76
N VAL A 89 5.20 -6.60 -1.62
CA VAL A 89 3.86 -7.18 -1.54
C VAL A 89 3.07 -6.58 -0.38
N PHE A 90 1.82 -6.22 -0.62
CA PHE A 90 0.81 -6.02 0.42
C PHE A 90 -0.01 -7.31 0.56
N LEU A 91 0.03 -7.93 1.74
CA LEU A 91 -0.79 -9.11 2.04
C LEU A 91 -2.05 -8.65 2.78
N LEU A 92 -3.19 -8.74 2.10
CA LEU A 92 -4.48 -8.26 2.59
C LEU A 92 -5.20 -9.44 3.28
N VAL A 93 -5.06 -9.54 4.60
CA VAL A 93 -5.63 -10.63 5.42
C VAL A 93 -7.04 -10.24 5.85
N LEU A 94 -8.05 -10.85 5.22
CA LEU A 94 -9.44 -10.43 5.33
C LEU A 94 -10.29 -11.54 5.98
N GLN A 95 -10.88 -11.25 7.14
CA GLN A 95 -11.91 -12.09 7.78
C GLN A 95 -13.27 -11.75 7.15
N PRO A 96 -13.93 -12.66 6.42
CA PRO A 96 -15.10 -12.34 5.59
C PRO A 96 -16.29 -11.75 6.35
N GLU A 97 -16.61 -12.30 7.52
CA GLU A 97 -17.79 -11.93 8.32
C GLU A 97 -17.68 -10.51 8.88
N ASP A 98 -16.46 -10.09 9.19
CA ASP A 98 -16.16 -8.79 9.78
C ASP A 98 -15.81 -7.73 8.70
N PHE A 99 -15.69 -8.10 7.42
CA PHE A 99 -15.19 -7.21 6.36
C PHE A 99 -16.31 -6.42 5.69
N THR A 100 -16.50 -5.17 6.12
CA THR A 100 -17.59 -4.29 5.66
C THR A 100 -17.23 -3.46 4.42
N GLU A 101 -18.24 -2.88 3.78
CA GLU A 101 -18.06 -1.89 2.70
C GLU A 101 -17.20 -0.69 3.13
N GLU A 102 -17.39 -0.21 4.37
CA GLU A 102 -16.60 0.88 4.94
C GLU A 102 -15.12 0.48 5.09
N GLN A 103 -14.85 -0.71 5.62
CA GLN A 103 -13.49 -1.24 5.72
C GLN A 103 -12.85 -1.47 4.34
N LYS A 104 -13.62 -1.88 3.32
CA LYS A 104 -13.15 -1.96 1.93
C LYS A 104 -12.73 -0.59 1.40
N LEU A 105 -13.56 0.44 1.57
CA LEU A 105 -13.25 1.80 1.11
C LEU A 105 -11.99 2.33 1.81
N LYS A 106 -11.88 2.10 3.12
CA LYS A 106 -10.71 2.50 3.92
C LYS A 106 -9.44 1.73 3.54
N LEU A 107 -9.52 0.43 3.29
CA LEU A 107 -8.40 -0.37 2.80
C LEU A 107 -7.95 0.08 1.39
N CYS A 108 -8.90 0.47 0.52
CA CYS A 108 -8.57 1.07 -0.75
C CYS A 108 -7.82 2.40 -0.57
N ARG A 109 -8.29 3.27 0.33
CA ARG A 109 -7.63 4.54 0.66
C ARG A 109 -6.22 4.34 1.21
N VAL A 110 -6.02 3.37 2.12
CA VAL A 110 -4.69 3.00 2.63
C VAL A 110 -3.76 2.61 1.49
N LEU A 111 -4.19 1.72 0.58
CA LEU A 111 -3.36 1.28 -0.56
C LEU A 111 -3.02 2.44 -1.51
N GLN A 112 -3.98 3.33 -1.80
CA GLN A 112 -3.78 4.52 -2.62
C GLN A 112 -2.83 5.53 -1.97
N LEU A 113 -2.84 5.66 -0.64
CA LEU A 113 -1.91 6.50 0.10
C LEU A 113 -0.44 6.02 0.03
N PHE A 114 -0.19 4.74 -0.29
CA PHE A 114 1.15 4.32 -0.69
C PHE A 114 1.44 4.68 -2.16
N SER A 115 0.57 4.27 -3.09
CA SER A 115 0.71 4.47 -4.54
C SER A 115 -0.51 3.92 -5.26
N ASP A 116 -0.83 4.45 -6.44
CA ASP A 116 -1.80 3.83 -7.36
C ASP A 116 -1.38 2.40 -7.80
N ARG A 117 -0.09 2.06 -7.74
CA ARG A 117 0.43 0.72 -8.04
C ARG A 117 0.17 -0.32 -6.94
N SER A 118 -0.24 0.08 -5.73
CA SER A 118 -0.33 -0.83 -4.57
C SER A 118 -1.23 -2.06 -4.77
N PHE A 119 -2.31 -1.95 -5.55
CA PHE A 119 -3.18 -3.08 -5.89
C PHE A 119 -2.49 -4.11 -6.80
N ASP A 120 -1.57 -3.68 -7.67
CA ASP A 120 -0.78 -4.57 -8.51
C ASP A 120 0.22 -5.40 -7.68
N HIS A 121 0.67 -4.85 -6.55
CA HIS A 121 1.50 -5.54 -5.55
C HIS A 121 0.68 -6.22 -4.43
N SER A 122 -0.65 -6.28 -4.54
CA SER A 122 -1.51 -6.86 -3.51
C SER A 122 -1.86 -8.34 -3.77
N LEU A 123 -1.85 -9.13 -2.69
CA LEU A 123 -2.37 -10.50 -2.61
C LEU A 123 -3.43 -10.56 -1.51
N VAL A 124 -4.65 -11.02 -1.83
CA VAL A 124 -5.71 -11.24 -0.83
C VAL A 124 -5.50 -12.60 -0.16
N LEU A 125 -5.55 -12.65 1.17
CA LEU A 125 -5.65 -13.88 1.94
C LEU A 125 -6.97 -13.86 2.71
N ILE A 126 -7.90 -14.71 2.28
CA ILE A 126 -9.19 -14.90 2.92
C ILE A 126 -8.96 -15.78 4.15
N SER A 127 -9.15 -15.23 5.34
CA SER A 127 -9.05 -15.99 6.59
C SER A 127 -10.17 -17.02 6.69
N THR A 128 -9.96 -18.06 7.50
CA THR A 128 -10.92 -19.16 7.62
C THR A 128 -12.25 -18.61 8.17
N PRO A 129 -13.39 -18.82 7.48
CA PRO A 129 -14.68 -18.43 8.00
C PRO A 129 -14.94 -19.06 9.37
N ARG A 130 -15.56 -18.28 10.27
CA ARG A 130 -16.01 -18.75 11.59
C ARG A 130 -17.20 -19.69 11.47
N GLU A 131 -18.00 -19.53 10.42
CA GLU A 131 -19.16 -20.36 10.09
C GLU A 131 -19.11 -20.84 8.63
N GLU A 132 -19.49 -22.09 8.37
CA GLU A 132 -19.56 -22.62 7.00
C GLU A 132 -20.80 -22.08 6.26
N SER A 133 -20.71 -20.86 5.75
CA SER A 133 -21.74 -20.23 4.92
C SER A 133 -21.30 -20.15 3.45
N SER A 134 -22.11 -20.70 2.55
CA SER A 134 -21.83 -20.82 1.12
C SER A 134 -21.92 -19.50 0.32
N GLY A 135 -22.34 -18.40 0.95
CA GLY A 135 -22.66 -17.12 0.31
C GLY A 135 -21.65 -15.98 0.49
N LEU A 136 -20.60 -16.13 1.30
CA LEU A 136 -19.67 -15.03 1.67
C LEU A 136 -18.96 -14.35 0.48
N MET A 137 -18.96 -14.98 -0.70
CA MET A 137 -18.31 -14.47 -1.91
C MET A 137 -19.28 -13.85 -2.93
N GLU A 138 -20.59 -13.92 -2.71
CA GLU A 138 -21.58 -13.32 -3.61
C GLU A 138 -21.83 -11.85 -3.25
N ASN A 139 -21.45 -10.95 -4.18
CA ASN A 139 -21.67 -9.50 -4.10
C ASN A 139 -21.18 -8.85 -2.79
N SER A 140 -20.14 -9.41 -2.19
CA SER A 140 -19.54 -8.94 -0.93
C SER A 140 -18.36 -7.99 -1.17
N PRO A 141 -18.01 -7.14 -0.18
CA PRO A 141 -16.84 -6.26 -0.25
C PRO A 141 -15.53 -7.01 -0.56
N LEU A 142 -15.46 -8.27 -0.13
CA LEU A 142 -14.34 -9.18 -0.38
C LEU A 142 -14.15 -9.48 -1.88
N LYS A 143 -15.25 -9.69 -2.62
CA LYS A 143 -15.21 -9.96 -4.06
C LYS A 143 -14.59 -8.79 -4.83
N ASP A 144 -14.95 -7.57 -4.48
CA ASP A 144 -14.39 -6.36 -5.08
C ASP A 144 -12.88 -6.24 -4.83
N MET A 145 -12.40 -6.57 -3.62
CA MET A 145 -10.97 -6.59 -3.33
C MET A 145 -10.23 -7.63 -4.17
N ILE A 146 -10.81 -8.81 -4.38
CA ILE A 146 -10.23 -9.85 -5.24
C ILE A 146 -10.15 -9.38 -6.69
N VAL A 147 -11.19 -8.71 -7.21
CA VAL A 147 -11.18 -8.11 -8.56
C VAL A 147 -10.12 -7.01 -8.67
N LYS A 148 -10.04 -6.09 -7.70
CA LYS A 148 -9.00 -5.04 -7.65
C LYS A 148 -7.58 -5.62 -7.60
N CYS A 149 -7.39 -6.73 -6.88
CA CYS A 149 -6.11 -7.45 -6.81
C CYS A 149 -5.92 -8.45 -7.98
N ARG A 150 -6.62 -8.27 -9.10
CA ARG A 150 -6.47 -9.04 -10.35
C ARG A 150 -6.63 -10.57 -10.14
N TYR A 151 -7.56 -10.95 -9.27
CA TYR A 151 -7.82 -12.33 -8.85
C TYR A 151 -6.64 -13.04 -8.15
N ARG A 152 -5.65 -12.30 -7.65
CA ARG A 152 -4.66 -12.82 -6.70
C ARG A 152 -5.30 -12.98 -5.32
N TYR A 153 -5.79 -14.18 -5.04
CA TYR A 153 -6.22 -14.56 -3.70
C TYR A 153 -5.76 -15.96 -3.27
N LEU A 154 -5.89 -16.21 -1.98
CA LEU A 154 -5.72 -17.49 -1.29
C LEU A 154 -6.79 -17.63 -0.19
N THR A 155 -7.05 -18.87 0.24
CA THR A 155 -7.86 -19.18 1.42
C THR A 155 -6.98 -19.79 2.51
N GLN A 156 -7.11 -19.33 3.75
CA GLN A 156 -6.29 -19.77 4.89
C GLN A 156 -6.61 -21.21 5.34
N LYS A 157 -7.78 -21.74 5.01
CA LYS A 157 -8.17 -23.15 5.28
C LYS A 157 -7.18 -24.10 4.60
N ASN A 158 -6.39 -24.81 5.41
CA ASN A 158 -5.31 -25.71 4.99
C ASN A 158 -4.13 -25.05 4.24
N LEU A 159 -3.93 -23.73 4.38
CA LEU A 159 -2.84 -23.03 3.70
C LEU A 159 -1.47 -23.41 4.29
N ASP A 160 -0.63 -24.04 3.47
CA ASP A 160 0.74 -24.37 3.86
C ASP A 160 1.67 -23.15 3.77
N ARG A 161 2.70 -23.12 4.62
CA ARG A 161 3.72 -22.08 4.63
C ARG A 161 4.45 -21.97 3.29
N ALA A 162 4.73 -23.10 2.63
CA ALA A 162 5.43 -23.12 1.35
C ALA A 162 4.56 -22.56 0.21
N GLU A 163 3.27 -22.85 0.22
CA GLU A 163 2.30 -22.26 -0.72
C GLU A 163 2.22 -20.75 -0.56
N LEU A 164 2.04 -20.25 0.68
CA LEU A 164 2.00 -18.82 0.96
C LEU A 164 3.28 -18.10 0.51
N LEU A 165 4.46 -18.62 0.86
CA LEU A 165 5.74 -18.06 0.43
C LEU A 165 5.90 -18.06 -1.10
N THR A 166 5.43 -19.11 -1.77
CA THR A 166 5.45 -19.20 -3.24
C THR A 166 4.54 -18.14 -3.88
N ARG A 167 3.35 -17.90 -3.33
CA ARG A 167 2.38 -16.92 -3.85
C ARG A 167 2.79 -15.48 -3.57
N LEU A 168 3.43 -15.21 -2.43
CA LEU A 168 4.11 -13.95 -2.14
C LEU A 168 5.25 -13.69 -3.15
N GLY A 169 6.11 -14.68 -3.37
CA GLY A 169 7.19 -14.57 -4.36
C GLY A 169 6.69 -14.36 -5.80
N GLN A 170 5.63 -15.08 -6.19
CA GLN A 170 4.98 -14.93 -7.49
C GLN A 170 4.36 -13.53 -7.66
N THR A 171 3.73 -12.97 -6.62
CA THR A 171 3.17 -11.60 -6.66
C THR A 171 4.27 -10.54 -6.87
N ALA A 172 5.42 -10.69 -6.21
CA ALA A 172 6.58 -9.83 -6.47
C ALA A 172 7.15 -10.02 -7.89
N LYS A 173 7.24 -11.28 -8.36
CA LYS A 173 7.75 -11.61 -9.70
C LYS A 173 6.86 -11.08 -10.84
N GLU A 174 5.54 -11.07 -10.67
CA GLU A 174 4.58 -10.46 -11.61
C GLU A 174 4.78 -8.94 -11.76
N ASN A 175 5.38 -8.30 -10.75
CA ASN A 175 5.81 -6.90 -10.77
C ASN A 175 7.33 -6.79 -10.96
N ASN A 176 7.95 -7.70 -11.73
CA ASN A 176 9.37 -7.72 -12.08
C ASN A 176 10.37 -7.81 -10.90
N GLY A 177 9.89 -8.05 -9.67
CA GLY A 177 10.69 -7.93 -8.44
C GLY A 177 10.83 -6.48 -7.93
N GLU A 178 10.14 -5.52 -8.54
CA GLU A 178 10.09 -4.12 -8.09
C GLU A 178 9.31 -4.00 -6.78
N HIS A 179 9.50 -2.86 -6.10
CA HIS A 179 8.79 -2.50 -4.89
C HIS A 179 7.99 -1.22 -5.10
N VAL A 180 6.89 -1.07 -4.38
CA VAL A 180 6.07 0.14 -4.40
C VAL A 180 6.84 1.27 -3.73
N CYS A 181 7.14 2.33 -4.47
CA CYS A 181 7.66 3.56 -3.90
C CYS A 181 6.51 4.44 -3.41
N HIS A 182 6.65 5.05 -2.24
CA HIS A 182 5.60 5.90 -1.68
C HIS A 182 5.55 7.24 -2.42
N GLU A 183 4.42 7.52 -3.06
CA GLU A 183 4.14 8.80 -3.69
C GLU A 183 3.75 9.81 -2.61
N ARG A 184 4.56 10.86 -2.42
CA ARG A 184 4.20 11.94 -1.49
C ARG A 184 3.03 12.73 -2.06
N PHE A 185 1.89 12.63 -1.40
CA PHE A 185 0.84 13.63 -1.51
C PHE A 185 1.33 14.89 -0.79
N GLU A 186 1.41 16.01 -1.51
CA GLU A 186 1.55 17.32 -0.88
C GLU A 186 0.21 17.65 -0.21
N GLU A 187 0.21 17.69 1.13
CA GLU A 187 -0.91 18.30 1.85
C GLU A 187 -0.94 19.79 1.51
N PRO A 188 -2.11 20.38 1.16
CA PRO A 188 -2.20 21.82 0.95
C PRO A 188 -1.80 22.53 2.25
N GLU A 189 -0.77 23.38 2.21
CA GLU A 189 -0.38 24.17 3.38
C GLU A 189 -1.59 25.00 3.86
N GLU A 190 -2.05 24.75 5.10
CA GLU A 190 -3.07 25.58 5.74
C GLU A 190 -2.50 27.00 5.95
N THR A 191 -2.72 27.85 4.96
CA THR A 191 -2.23 29.22 4.97
C THR A 191 -3.05 30.03 5.96
N LEU A 192 -2.54 30.16 7.19
CA LEU A 192 -3.13 31.03 8.21
C LEU A 192 -3.32 32.45 7.64
N PRO A 193 -4.50 33.08 7.79
CA PRO A 193 -4.77 34.39 7.19
C PRO A 193 -3.95 35.49 7.89
N GLY A 194 -2.87 35.92 7.25
CA GLY A 194 -2.05 37.04 7.70
C GLY A 194 -2.77 38.38 7.54
N ASP A 195 -2.68 39.23 8.58
CA ASP A 195 -3.42 40.47 8.71
C ASP A 195 -3.24 41.49 7.56
N HIS A 196 -4.32 42.24 7.31
CA HIS A 196 -4.35 43.33 6.33
C HIS A 196 -3.43 44.50 6.69
N GLN A 197 -2.47 44.85 5.82
CA GLN A 197 -2.11 46.26 5.55
C GLN A 197 -1.82 46.51 4.07
N ASN A 198 -2.40 47.58 3.52
CA ASN A 198 -2.21 48.11 2.17
C ASN A 198 -2.42 49.64 2.28
N PRO A 199 -1.60 50.49 1.63
CA PRO A 199 -2.16 51.19 0.46
C PRO A 199 -1.16 51.64 -0.63
N LYS A 200 -1.54 51.41 -1.90
CA LYS A 200 -1.30 52.27 -3.11
C LYS A 200 0.19 52.32 -3.60
N GLN A 201 0.55 52.49 -4.88
CA GLN A 201 -0.09 52.89 -6.16
C GLN A 201 0.89 52.50 -7.33
N GLN A 202 0.64 52.51 -8.66
CA GLN A 202 -0.49 52.93 -9.51
C GLN A 202 -0.43 52.32 -10.95
N ARG A 203 -1.57 51.83 -11.47
CA ARG A 203 -2.02 51.83 -12.90
C ARG A 203 -1.02 51.58 -14.05
N THR A 204 -1.17 50.48 -14.79
CA THR A 204 -1.30 50.52 -16.26
C THR A 204 -2.21 49.39 -16.76
N THR A 205 -3.10 49.71 -17.71
CA THR A 205 -4.07 48.78 -18.31
C THR A 205 -3.70 48.46 -19.75
N THR A 206 -3.57 47.18 -20.09
CA THR A 206 -3.71 46.73 -21.48
C THR A 206 -4.36 45.34 -21.48
N SER A 207 -5.59 45.26 -21.99
CA SER A 207 -6.24 44.02 -22.38
C SER A 207 -5.77 43.59 -23.77
N ILE A 208 -6.26 42.41 -24.21
CA ILE A 208 -6.33 41.88 -25.60
C ILE A 208 -5.51 40.59 -25.79
N THR A 209 -6.19 39.47 -25.55
CA THR A 209 -6.52 38.36 -26.49
C THR A 209 -5.65 38.01 -27.72
N ASP A 210 -4.43 38.51 -27.91
CA ASP A 210 -3.63 38.31 -29.14
C ASP A 210 -2.44 37.34 -29.03
N ALA A 211 -2.28 36.62 -27.90
CA ALA A 211 -1.20 35.63 -27.73
C ALA A 211 -1.55 34.19 -28.21
N VAL A 212 -2.83 33.88 -28.44
CA VAL A 212 -3.33 32.51 -28.64
C VAL A 212 -3.17 32.00 -30.09
N LYS A 213 -2.50 32.77 -30.97
CA LYS A 213 -2.36 32.44 -32.41
C LYS A 213 -0.93 32.29 -32.92
N ALA A 214 0.06 32.31 -32.02
CA ALA A 214 1.50 32.28 -32.37
C ALA A 214 2.19 30.91 -32.11
N ALA A 215 1.55 29.97 -31.42
CA ALA A 215 2.08 28.63 -31.16
C ALA A 215 1.19 27.57 -31.85
N GLY A 216 1.51 27.25 -33.11
CA GLY A 216 0.71 26.33 -33.93
C GLY A 216 0.74 24.90 -33.39
N LEU A 217 -0.41 24.42 -32.92
CA LEU A 217 -0.63 23.01 -32.58
C LEU A 217 -0.78 22.18 -33.87
N HIS A 218 0.09 21.20 -34.04
CA HIS A 218 -0.16 20.03 -34.87
C HIS A 218 0.06 18.76 -34.05
N GLU A 219 -0.81 17.77 -34.26
CA GLU A 219 -0.90 16.52 -33.50
C GLU A 219 0.38 15.68 -33.58
N PHE A 220 0.82 15.09 -32.48
CA PHE A 220 1.75 13.96 -32.51
C PHE A 220 1.41 12.86 -31.50
N LYS A 221 1.06 11.70 -32.07
CA LYS A 221 1.34 10.31 -31.68
C LYS A 221 1.36 9.86 -30.21
N GLN A 222 0.79 8.67 -30.04
CA GLN A 222 0.91 7.76 -28.89
C GLN A 222 2.26 7.81 -28.18
N MET A 223 2.23 8.01 -26.86
CA MET A 223 3.35 7.72 -25.96
C MET A 223 3.16 6.36 -25.30
N THR A 224 4.21 5.55 -25.35
CA THR A 224 4.39 4.35 -24.52
C THR A 224 4.60 4.72 -23.05
N PRO A 225 4.27 3.86 -22.08
CA PRO A 225 4.57 4.11 -20.68
C PRO A 225 6.09 4.20 -20.46
N GLN A 226 6.56 5.32 -19.91
CA GLN A 226 7.91 5.46 -19.40
C GLN A 226 8.01 4.72 -18.06
N LEU A 227 9.02 3.85 -17.90
CA LEU A 227 9.37 3.23 -16.63
C LEU A 227 10.00 4.30 -15.73
N SER A 228 9.21 4.89 -14.82
CA SER A 228 9.70 5.75 -13.76
C SER A 228 10.58 4.95 -12.80
N HIS A 229 11.90 4.97 -13.04
CA HIS A 229 12.86 4.47 -12.06
C HIS A 229 12.70 5.28 -10.78
N CYS A 230 12.57 4.59 -9.65
CA CYS A 230 12.46 5.23 -8.35
C CYS A 230 13.83 5.81 -7.95
N GLU A 231 14.06 7.08 -8.32
CA GLU A 231 15.30 7.78 -8.00
C GLU A 231 15.43 7.97 -6.49
N LYS A 232 16.55 7.48 -5.94
CA LYS A 232 16.88 7.60 -4.53
C LYS A 232 17.19 9.06 -4.22
N ASN A 233 16.37 9.70 -3.42
CA ASN A 233 16.66 11.03 -2.87
C ASN A 233 17.49 10.86 -1.57
N PRO A 234 18.79 11.20 -1.55
CA PRO A 234 19.64 10.97 -0.38
C PRO A 234 19.41 12.10 0.65
N LEU A 235 18.52 11.88 1.62
CA LEU A 235 18.46 12.76 2.79
C LEU A 235 19.67 12.52 3.68
N SER A 236 20.63 13.45 3.62
CA SER A 236 21.78 13.50 4.52
C SER A 236 21.35 13.87 5.93
N TYR A 237 21.62 13.01 6.90
CA TYR A 237 21.65 13.40 8.30
C TYR A 237 23.06 13.91 8.64
N SER A 238 23.18 15.16 9.04
CA SER A 238 24.44 15.76 9.50
C SER A 238 24.30 16.37 10.89
N LYS A 239 25.04 15.78 11.84
CA LYS A 239 25.29 16.19 13.24
C LYS A 239 24.12 16.01 14.21
#